data_AF-A0A9E4CSB3-F1
#
_entry.id   AF-A0A9E4CSB3-F1
#
_cell.length_a   1.000
_cell.length_b   1.000
_cell.length_c   1.000
_cell.angle_alpha   90.00
_cell.angle_beta   90.00
_cell.angle_gamma   90.00
#
_symmetry.space_group_name_H-M   'P 1'
#
loop_
_entity.id
_entity.type
_entity.pdbx_description
1 polymer ?
#
loop_
_entity_poly.entity_id
_entity_poly.type
_entity_poly.pdbx_seq_one_letter_code
_entity_poly.pdbx_strand_id
1 'polypeptide(L)'
;MTDQTMSSNKVTAAPPTGRRRRFSQLTKRDKIVLWVMVGIPTFLHVVLVWIPAILTGILSFMRWDNIRPVSTAELVGFRNYWEIFTIFDNQLFPALFNNLILMVWLFLCSAIGVLLAYLLDKNIKGTRFYQSVYYFPVVLSMAVVGFIWKSVMFNRDSGLLNILWPGKPVDFV
;
A
#
# COMPACT_ATOMS: atom_id res chain seq x y z
N MET A 1 62.57 24.27 45.95
CA MET A 1 63.45 23.17 45.51
C MET A 1 62.61 21.89 45.58
N THR A 2 62.09 21.39 44.44
CA THR A 2 62.68 20.31 43.60
C THR A 2 62.84 19.02 44.43
N ASP A 3 62.11 17.92 44.20
CA ASP A 3 61.97 17.24 42.92
C ASP A 3 60.66 16.43 42.76
N GLN A 4 60.11 16.51 41.55
CA GLN A 4 59.28 15.47 40.95
C GLN A 4 60.18 14.30 40.46
N THR A 5 59.54 13.21 39.99
CA THR A 5 60.12 11.94 39.50
C THR A 5 60.30 10.92 40.64
N MET A 6 59.47 9.88 40.77
CA MET A 6 59.28 8.85 39.76
C MET A 6 57.82 8.38 39.71
N SER A 7 57.19 8.63 38.56
CA SER A 7 56.01 7.90 38.09
C SER A 7 56.43 6.46 37.80
N SER A 8 56.18 5.54 38.74
CA SER A 8 56.30 4.11 38.47
C SER A 8 55.02 3.65 37.77
N ASN A 9 55.14 3.59 36.45
CA ASN A 9 54.16 3.16 35.48
C ASN A 9 53.76 1.69 35.74
N LYS A 10 52.77 1.46 36.62
CA LYS A 10 51.99 0.22 36.58
C LYS A 10 51.04 0.32 35.41
N VAL A 11 51.53 -0.11 34.24
CA VAL A 11 50.69 -0.51 33.11
C VAL A 11 49.86 -1.70 33.59
N THR A 12 48.73 -1.42 34.21
CA THR A 12 47.74 -2.45 34.57
C THR A 12 47.19 -2.95 33.24
N ALA A 13 47.56 -4.19 32.90
CA ALA A 13 47.21 -4.85 31.65
C ALA A 13 45.71 -4.69 31.32
N ALA A 14 45.42 -4.34 30.07
CA ALA A 14 44.08 -4.29 29.54
C ALA A 14 43.33 -5.62 29.81
N PRO A 15 42.03 -5.60 30.13
CA PRO A 15 41.28 -6.82 30.37
C PRO A 15 41.30 -7.72 29.12
N PRO A 16 41.29 -9.05 29.27
CA PRO A 16 41.29 -9.95 28.13
C PRO A 16 40.08 -9.65 27.25
N THR A 17 40.35 -9.41 25.96
CA THR A 17 39.35 -9.20 24.92
C THR A 17 38.40 -10.40 24.90
N GLY A 18 37.21 -10.22 25.46
CA GLY A 18 36.17 -11.22 25.54
C GLY A 18 35.88 -11.77 24.14
N ARG A 19 36.32 -13.02 23.94
CA ARG A 19 36.03 -13.93 22.83
C ARG A 19 34.63 -13.63 22.27
N ARG A 20 34.55 -13.05 21.05
CA ARG A 20 33.30 -12.94 20.29
C ARG A 20 32.66 -14.32 20.26
N ARG A 21 31.62 -14.55 21.07
CA ARG A 21 30.82 -15.78 21.02
C ARG A 21 30.23 -15.83 19.62
N ARG A 22 30.79 -16.68 18.76
CA ARG A 22 30.21 -16.99 17.45
C ARG A 22 28.76 -17.35 17.69
N PHE A 23 27.87 -16.69 16.96
CA PHE A 23 26.43 -16.91 16.98
C PHE A 23 26.13 -18.41 17.01
N SER A 24 25.25 -18.77 17.94
CA SER A 24 24.83 -20.13 18.25
C SER A 24 24.62 -20.95 16.99
N GLN A 25 25.23 -22.13 16.96
CA GLN A 25 24.97 -23.16 15.96
C GLN A 25 23.46 -23.48 16.01
N LEU A 26 22.70 -23.00 15.04
CA LEU A 26 21.25 -23.26 14.94
C LEU A 26 21.02 -24.77 15.03
N THR A 27 20.24 -25.19 16.02
CA THR A 27 19.88 -26.59 16.21
C THR A 27 19.10 -27.05 14.98
N LYS A 28 19.12 -28.34 14.63
CA LYS A 28 18.35 -28.87 13.50
C LYS A 28 16.85 -28.48 13.58
N ARG A 29 16.31 -28.38 14.79
CA ARG A 29 14.94 -27.88 15.07
C ARG A 29 14.79 -26.39 14.74
N ASP A 30 15.74 -25.54 15.13
CA ASP A 30 15.71 -24.11 14.82
C ASP A 30 15.75 -23.86 13.31
N LYS A 31 16.54 -24.65 12.57
CA LYS A 31 16.59 -24.59 11.10
C LYS A 31 15.26 -24.99 10.45
N ILE A 32 14.58 -26.00 10.99
CA ILE A 32 13.26 -26.43 10.49
C ILE A 32 12.21 -25.35 10.79
N VAL A 33 12.20 -24.79 12.01
CA VAL A 33 11.30 -23.70 12.37
C VAL A 33 11.52 -22.49 11.48
N LEU A 34 12.78 -22.10 11.22
CA LEU A 34 13.10 -21.03 10.28
C LEU A 34 12.63 -21.35 8.85
N TRP A 35 12.84 -22.58 8.38
CA TRP A 35 12.36 -23.01 7.05
C TRP A 35 10.85 -22.99 6.92
N VAL A 36 10.11 -23.36 7.96
CA VAL A 36 8.64 -23.36 7.94
C VAL A 36 8.11 -21.94 8.05
N MET A 37 8.60 -21.13 9.00
CA MET A 37 8.08 -19.78 9.26
C MET A 37 8.47 -18.77 8.17
N VAL A 38 9.63 -18.92 7.55
CA VAL A 38 10.09 -18.01 6.48
C VAL A 38 9.93 -18.65 5.11
N GLY A 39 10.34 -19.90 4.95
CA GLY A 39 10.36 -20.57 3.65
C GLY A 39 8.96 -20.78 3.05
N ILE A 40 7.96 -21.17 3.83
CA ILE A 40 6.60 -21.38 3.30
C ILE A 40 5.97 -20.05 2.85
N PRO A 41 5.92 -18.97 3.67
CA PRO A 41 5.40 -17.69 3.20
C PRO A 41 6.18 -17.11 2.03
N THR A 42 7.52 -17.21 2.03
CA THR A 42 8.34 -16.75 0.90
C THR A 42 8.05 -17.54 -0.37
N PHE A 43 7.92 -18.86 -0.29
CA PHE A 43 7.58 -19.69 -1.44
C PHE A 43 6.21 -19.32 -2.01
N LEU A 44 5.19 -19.20 -1.16
CA LEU A 44 3.86 -18.76 -1.59
C LEU A 44 3.89 -17.37 -2.21
N HIS A 45 4.66 -16.44 -1.63
CA HIS A 45 4.81 -15.10 -2.19
C HIS A 45 5.47 -15.12 -3.57
N VAL A 46 6.52 -15.92 -3.76
CA VAL A 46 7.17 -16.05 -5.08
C VAL A 46 6.19 -16.63 -6.09
N VAL A 47 5.49 -17.71 -5.75
CA VAL A 47 4.60 -18.41 -6.68
C VAL A 47 3.35 -17.57 -7.02
N LEU A 48 2.74 -16.93 -6.03
CA LEU A 48 1.47 -16.23 -6.21
C LEU A 48 1.61 -14.75 -6.58
N VAL A 49 2.76 -14.13 -6.32
CA VAL A 49 2.99 -12.71 -6.64
C VAL A 49 4.03 -12.56 -7.74
N TRP A 50 5.22 -13.13 -7.58
CA TRP A 50 6.32 -12.88 -8.51
C TRP A 50 6.16 -13.59 -9.84
N ILE A 51 5.73 -14.86 -9.86
CA ILE A 51 5.49 -15.59 -11.11
C ILE A 51 4.44 -14.86 -11.98
N PRO A 52 3.24 -14.53 -11.50
CA PRO A 52 2.26 -13.81 -12.32
C PRO A 52 2.72 -12.39 -12.68
N ALA A 53 3.47 -11.70 -11.81
CA ALA A 53 4.03 -10.38 -12.13
C ALA A 53 5.04 -10.45 -13.29
N ILE A 54 5.94 -11.43 -13.28
CA ILE A 54 6.90 -11.66 -14.38
C ILE A 54 6.17 -12.07 -15.65
N LEU A 55 5.19 -12.97 -15.56
CA LEU A 55 4.39 -13.40 -16.71
C LEU A 55 3.65 -12.21 -17.33
N THR A 56 3.04 -11.35 -16.50
CA THR A 56 2.38 -10.12 -16.96
C THR A 56 3.37 -9.17 -17.62
N GLY A 57 4.58 -9.05 -17.06
CA GLY A 57 5.67 -8.27 -17.65
C GLY A 57 6.19 -8.83 -18.97
N ILE A 58 6.14 -10.14 -19.20
CA ILE A 58 6.45 -10.74 -20.50
C ILE A 58 5.30 -10.47 -21.48
N LEU A 59 4.06 -10.65 -21.03
CA LEU A 59 2.85 -10.41 -21.83
C LEU A 59 2.76 -8.95 -22.30
N SER A 60 3.29 -7.97 -21.57
CA SER A 60 3.25 -6.57 -22.00
C SER A 60 4.05 -6.29 -23.28
N PHE A 61 5.01 -7.15 -23.63
CA PHE A 61 5.74 -7.12 -24.91
C PHE A 61 5.07 -7.96 -26.01
N MET A 62 3.99 -8.66 -25.67
CA MET A 62 3.24 -9.50 -26.59
C MET A 62 1.91 -8.82 -26.94
N ARG A 63 1.44 -8.98 -28.18
CA ARG A 63 0.11 -8.56 -28.57
C ARG A 63 -0.85 -9.68 -28.28
N TRP A 64 -1.79 -9.44 -27.38
CA TRP A 64 -2.79 -10.42 -26.97
C TRP A 64 -4.13 -9.74 -26.70
N ASP A 65 -5.19 -10.24 -27.35
CA ASP A 65 -6.52 -9.61 -27.30
C ASP A 65 -7.40 -10.12 -26.13
N ASN A 66 -6.82 -10.82 -25.15
CA ASN A 66 -7.49 -11.38 -23.96
C ASN A 66 -8.66 -12.36 -24.22
N ILE A 67 -9.12 -12.48 -25.47
CA ILE A 67 -10.23 -13.33 -25.94
C ILE A 67 -9.68 -14.64 -26.54
N ARG A 68 -8.48 -14.59 -27.13
CA ARG A 68 -7.79 -15.75 -27.72
C ARG A 68 -6.93 -16.46 -26.66
N PRO A 69 -6.60 -17.75 -26.81
CA PRO A 69 -5.62 -18.40 -25.94
C PRO A 69 -4.28 -17.65 -25.93
N VAL A 70 -3.55 -17.70 -24.81
CA VAL A 70 -2.23 -17.05 -24.67
C VAL A 70 -1.21 -17.58 -25.69
N SER A 71 -1.43 -18.79 -26.23
CA SER A 71 -0.61 -19.37 -27.31
C SER A 71 -0.69 -18.61 -28.65
N THR A 72 -1.68 -17.73 -28.83
CA THR A 72 -1.80 -16.87 -30.01
C THR A 72 -1.17 -15.49 -29.77
N ALA A 73 -0.53 -15.27 -28.63
CA ALA A 73 0.15 -14.02 -28.34
C ALA A 73 1.39 -13.86 -29.23
N GLU A 74 1.42 -12.80 -30.03
CA GLU A 74 2.52 -12.51 -30.95
C GLU A 74 3.54 -11.61 -30.25
N LEU A 75 4.85 -11.86 -30.44
CA LEU A 75 5.88 -10.99 -29.89
C LEU A 75 5.98 -9.70 -30.72
N VAL A 76 5.57 -8.57 -30.16
CA VAL A 76 5.54 -7.27 -30.86
C VAL A 76 6.51 -6.25 -30.23
N GLY A 77 7.23 -6.66 -29.17
CA GLY A 77 8.27 -5.87 -28.53
C GLY A 77 7.70 -4.58 -27.93
N PHE A 78 8.27 -3.43 -28.31
CA PHE A 78 7.88 -2.13 -27.75
C PHE A 78 6.70 -1.44 -28.45
N ARG A 79 6.10 -2.08 -29.47
CA ARG A 79 5.01 -1.46 -30.23
C ARG A 79 3.80 -1.12 -29.36
N ASN A 80 3.48 -1.97 -28.37
CA ASN A 80 2.39 -1.73 -27.42
C ASN A 80 2.56 -0.42 -26.65
N TYR A 81 3.80 -0.11 -26.23
CA TYR A 81 4.10 1.13 -25.52
C TYR A 81 4.02 2.34 -26.46
N TRP A 82 4.54 2.23 -27.69
CA TRP A 82 4.43 3.30 -28.68
C TRP A 82 2.97 3.65 -29.00
N GLU A 83 2.12 2.64 -29.14
CA GLU A 83 0.69 2.80 -29.39
C GLU A 83 -0.03 3.54 -28.25
N ILE A 84 0.34 3.27 -27.00
CA ILE A 84 -0.17 4.00 -25.83
C ILE A 84 0.17 5.50 -25.91
N PHE A 85 1.38 5.85 -26.33
CA PHE A 85 1.79 7.27 -26.41
C PHE A 85 1.33 7.99 -27.67
N THR A 86 1.00 7.27 -28.75
CA THR A 86 0.69 7.89 -30.05
C THR A 86 -0.77 7.79 -30.47
N ILE A 87 -1.43 6.68 -30.17
CA ILE A 87 -2.84 6.44 -30.56
C ILE A 87 -3.80 6.87 -29.45
N PHE A 88 -3.39 6.72 -28.18
CA PHE A 88 -4.18 7.14 -27.01
C PHE A 88 -3.83 8.56 -26.51
N ASP A 89 -3.16 9.39 -27.32
CA ASP A 89 -2.70 10.73 -26.93
C ASP A 89 -3.82 11.57 -26.29
N ASN A 90 -5.06 11.45 -26.80
CA ASN A 90 -6.20 12.21 -26.29
C ASN A 90 -6.87 11.63 -25.02
N GLN A 91 -6.50 10.43 -24.56
CA GLN A 91 -7.08 9.77 -23.37
C GLN A 91 -6.06 9.54 -22.26
N LEU A 92 -4.79 9.34 -22.60
CA LEU A 92 -3.74 9.08 -21.62
C LEU A 92 -3.51 10.27 -20.69
N PHE A 93 -3.36 11.48 -21.22
CA PHE A 93 -3.13 12.67 -20.40
C PHE A 93 -4.32 13.01 -19.48
N PRO A 94 -5.59 13.00 -19.95
CA PRO A 94 -6.74 13.15 -19.06
C PRO A 94 -6.82 12.07 -17.98
N ALA A 95 -6.55 10.80 -18.32
CA ALA A 95 -6.57 9.71 -17.36
C ALA A 95 -5.50 9.88 -16.27
N LEU A 96 -4.27 10.27 -16.65
CA LEU A 96 -3.20 10.57 -15.70
C LEU A 96 -3.55 11.76 -14.81
N PHE A 97 -4.14 12.81 -15.37
CA PHE A 97 -4.56 13.99 -14.60
C PHE A 97 -5.68 13.64 -13.61
N ASN A 98 -6.67 12.85 -14.03
CA ASN A 98 -7.71 12.35 -13.12
C ASN A 98 -7.13 11.48 -12.00
N ASN A 99 -6.16 10.62 -12.31
CA ASN A 99 -5.47 9.82 -11.29
C ASN A 99 -4.72 10.71 -10.29
N LEU A 100 -4.04 11.75 -10.76
CA LEU A 100 -3.36 12.73 -9.91
C LEU A 100 -4.35 13.48 -9.01
N ILE A 101 -5.48 13.93 -9.54
CA ILE A 101 -6.54 14.57 -8.75
C ILE A 101 -7.03 13.62 -7.66
N LEU A 102 -7.33 12.36 -8.01
CA LEU A 102 -7.76 11.36 -7.03
C LEU A 102 -6.70 11.11 -5.95
N MET A 103 -5.42 11.08 -6.32
CA MET A 103 -4.33 10.90 -5.38
C MET A 103 -4.22 12.08 -4.40
N VAL A 104 -4.30 13.32 -4.89
CA VAL A 104 -4.31 14.52 -4.05
C VAL A 104 -5.53 14.54 -3.13
N TRP A 105 -6.71 14.19 -3.65
CA TRP A 105 -7.93 14.10 -2.87
C TRP A 105 -7.83 13.08 -1.74
N LEU A 106 -7.30 11.88 -2.03
CA LEU A 106 -7.10 10.83 -1.03
C LEU A 106 -6.08 11.25 0.04
N PHE A 107 -5.01 11.95 -0.35
CA PHE A 107 -4.03 12.51 0.57
C PHE A 107 -4.69 13.53 1.52
N LEU A 108 -5.53 14.42 0.98
CA LEU A 108 -6.25 15.41 1.79
C LEU A 108 -7.23 14.74 2.76
N CYS A 109 -8.01 13.74 2.32
CA CYS A 109 -8.87 12.96 3.20
C CYS A 109 -8.09 12.27 4.32
N SER A 110 -6.90 11.72 4.00
CA SER A 110 -6.02 11.08 4.99
C SER A 110 -5.50 12.09 6.01
N ALA A 111 -5.10 13.29 5.57
CA ALA A 111 -4.67 14.37 6.47
C ALA A 111 -5.80 14.82 7.40
N ILE A 112 -7.03 14.96 6.89
CA ILE A 112 -8.22 15.25 7.70
C ILE A 112 -8.48 14.11 8.70
N GLY A 113 -8.32 12.85 8.30
CA GLY A 113 -8.45 11.69 9.19
C GLY A 113 -7.46 11.73 10.35
N VAL A 114 -6.19 12.09 10.09
CA VAL A 114 -5.17 12.25 11.14
C VAL A 114 -5.50 13.43 12.06
N LEU A 115 -5.99 14.55 11.51
CA LEU A 115 -6.42 15.69 12.31
C LEU A 115 -7.58 15.30 13.25
N LEU A 116 -8.60 14.60 12.74
CA LEU A 116 -9.72 14.09 13.53
C LEU A 116 -9.24 13.11 14.62
N ALA A 117 -8.31 12.20 14.28
CA ALA A 117 -7.73 11.28 15.25
C ALA A 117 -7.04 12.03 16.41
N TYR A 118 -6.27 13.08 16.09
CA TYR A 118 -5.63 13.92 17.10
C TYR A 118 -6.65 14.68 17.98
N LEU A 119 -7.72 15.21 17.39
CA LEU A 119 -8.79 15.86 18.16
C LEU A 119 -9.46 14.89 19.12
N LEU A 120 -9.67 13.65 18.68
CA LEU A 120 -10.35 12.62 19.44
C LEU A 120 -9.49 12.06 20.60
N ASP A 121 -8.17 12.14 20.46
CA ASP A 121 -7.19 11.75 21.48
C ASP A 121 -7.15 12.71 22.69
N LYS A 122 -7.62 13.96 22.54
CA LYS A 122 -7.64 14.97 23.61
C LYS A 122 -8.61 14.70 24.77
N ASN A 123 -9.05 13.44 24.97
CA ASN A 123 -9.96 13.02 26.04
C ASN A 123 -11.24 13.88 26.14
N ILE A 124 -11.84 14.17 24.99
CA ILE A 124 -13.11 14.89 24.93
C ILE A 124 -14.21 14.01 25.59
N LYS A 125 -15.14 14.62 26.30
CA LYS A 125 -16.29 13.88 26.88
C LYS A 125 -17.04 13.16 25.76
N GLY A 126 -17.16 11.83 25.87
CA GLY A 126 -17.85 11.01 24.88
C GLY A 126 -16.98 10.42 23.76
N THR A 127 -15.65 10.43 23.88
CA THR A 127 -14.70 9.86 22.89
C THR A 127 -15.13 8.50 22.33
N ARG A 128 -15.63 7.57 23.16
CA ARG A 128 -16.07 6.23 22.72
C ARG A 128 -17.23 6.28 21.71
N PHE A 129 -18.18 7.20 21.88
CA PHE A 129 -19.30 7.34 20.95
C PHE A 129 -18.81 7.88 19.60
N TYR A 130 -17.99 8.93 19.62
CA TYR A 130 -17.41 9.51 18.41
C TYR A 130 -16.54 8.50 17.64
N GLN A 131 -15.71 7.72 18.34
CA GLN A 131 -14.93 6.64 17.71
C GLN A 131 -15.84 5.66 16.96
N SER A 132 -16.90 5.17 17.58
CA SER A 132 -17.83 4.23 16.94
C SER A 132 -18.47 4.79 15.67
N VAL A 133 -18.90 6.05 15.68
CA VAL A 133 -19.49 6.70 14.50
C VAL A 133 -18.46 6.87 13.37
N TYR A 134 -17.22 7.24 13.70
CA TYR A 134 -16.15 7.37 12.70
C TYR A 134 -15.72 6.02 12.10
N TYR A 135 -15.72 4.95 12.88
CA TYR A 135 -15.39 3.61 12.38
C TYR A 135 -16.53 2.93 11.63
N PHE A 136 -17.78 3.32 11.89
CA PHE A 136 -18.96 2.75 11.25
C PHE A 136 -18.83 2.58 9.71
N PRO A 137 -18.45 3.60 8.92
CA PRO A 137 -18.33 3.46 7.47
C PRO A 137 -17.24 2.48 7.03
N VAL A 138 -16.16 2.32 7.80
CA VAL A 138 -15.05 1.40 7.47
C VAL A 138 -15.46 -0.06 7.66
N VAL A 139 -16.41 -0.32 8.55
CA VAL A 139 -16.96 -1.67 8.80
C VAL A 139 -17.98 -2.07 7.75
N LEU A 140 -18.56 -1.10 7.02
CA LEU A 140 -19.47 -1.38 5.91
C LEU A 140 -18.70 -1.93 4.69
N SER A 141 -19.26 -2.94 4.04
CA SER A 141 -18.72 -3.44 2.78
C SER A 141 -18.73 -2.35 1.72
N MET A 142 -17.67 -2.30 0.91
CA MET A 142 -17.56 -1.35 -0.21
C MET A 142 -18.76 -1.43 -1.17
N ALA A 143 -19.33 -2.63 -1.36
CA ALA A 143 -20.54 -2.81 -2.16
C ALA A 143 -21.77 -2.11 -1.55
N VAL A 144 -21.93 -2.16 -0.22
CA VAL A 144 -23.03 -1.50 0.50
C VAL A 144 -22.87 0.01 0.43
N VAL A 145 -21.66 0.52 0.65
CA VAL A 145 -21.37 1.95 0.52
C VAL A 145 -21.69 2.43 -0.90
N GLY A 146 -21.25 1.69 -1.92
CA GLY A 146 -21.58 1.98 -3.33
C GLY A 146 -23.09 1.98 -3.60
N PHE A 147 -23.83 1.02 -3.03
CA PHE A 147 -25.28 0.96 -3.14
C PHE A 147 -25.96 2.18 -2.48
N ILE A 148 -25.53 2.59 -1.28
CA ILE A 148 -26.06 3.78 -0.60
C ILE A 148 -25.86 5.02 -1.48
N TRP A 149 -24.64 5.21 -2.01
CA TRP A 149 -24.39 6.34 -2.90
C TRP A 149 -25.27 6.29 -4.16
N LYS A 150 -25.34 5.14 -4.82
CA LYS A 150 -26.15 4.98 -6.04
C LYS A 150 -27.65 5.16 -5.80
N SER A 151 -28.20 4.48 -4.80
CA SER A 151 -29.64 4.33 -4.61
C SER A 151 -30.27 5.36 -3.68
N VAL A 152 -29.51 5.90 -2.72
CA VAL A 152 -30.02 6.88 -1.74
C VAL A 152 -29.62 8.31 -2.13
N MET A 153 -28.38 8.50 -2.58
CA MET A 153 -27.89 9.84 -2.93
C MET A 153 -28.20 10.22 -4.38
N PHE A 154 -27.88 9.36 -5.35
CA PHE A 154 -27.91 9.68 -6.79
C PHE A 154 -29.09 9.06 -7.56
N ASN A 155 -30.15 8.62 -6.89
CA ASN A 155 -31.33 8.09 -7.57
C ASN A 155 -32.10 9.22 -8.28
N ARG A 156 -32.45 8.99 -9.55
CA ARG A 156 -33.09 9.97 -10.43
C ARG A 156 -34.48 10.41 -9.95
N ASP A 157 -35.27 9.50 -9.39
CA ASP A 157 -36.68 9.78 -9.05
C ASP A 157 -36.90 10.15 -7.57
N SER A 158 -36.00 9.74 -6.67
CA SER A 158 -36.16 9.95 -5.21
C SER A 158 -34.84 10.18 -4.48
N GLY A 159 -33.75 10.46 -5.20
CA GLY A 159 -32.45 10.72 -4.59
C GLY A 159 -32.49 12.01 -3.76
N LEU A 160 -31.91 11.96 -2.57
CA LEU A 160 -31.82 13.11 -1.66
C LEU A 160 -31.16 14.32 -2.33
N LEU A 161 -30.21 14.11 -3.25
CA LEU A 161 -29.59 15.21 -3.99
C LEU A 161 -30.54 15.90 -4.98
N ASN A 162 -31.43 15.17 -5.65
CA ASN A 162 -32.35 15.77 -6.63
C ASN A 162 -33.43 16.62 -5.93
N ILE A 163 -33.83 16.21 -4.72
CA ILE A 163 -34.74 16.98 -3.86
C ILE A 163 -34.08 18.27 -3.37
N LEU A 164 -32.79 18.23 -3.02
CA LEU A 164 -32.04 19.39 -2.54
C LEU A 164 -31.55 20.32 -3.68
N TRP A 165 -31.33 19.80 -4.89
CA TRP A 165 -30.89 20.56 -6.06
C TRP A 165 -31.77 20.28 -7.29
N PRO A 166 -32.99 20.84 -7.35
CA PRO A 166 -34.02 20.49 -8.33
C PRO A 166 -33.73 20.96 -9.78
N GLY A 167 -32.55 21.54 -10.04
CA GLY A 167 -32.24 22.22 -11.30
C GLY A 167 -31.65 21.34 -12.41
N LYS A 168 -31.05 20.19 -12.08
CA LYS A 168 -30.47 19.25 -13.06
C LYS A 168 -30.45 17.83 -12.49
N PRO A 169 -30.96 16.81 -13.20
CA PRO A 169 -30.77 15.43 -12.78
C PRO A 169 -29.27 15.13 -12.82
N VAL A 170 -28.69 14.89 -11.63
CA VAL A 170 -27.28 14.54 -11.47
C VAL A 170 -27.17 13.02 -11.68
N ASP A 171 -27.20 12.62 -12.94
CA ASP A 171 -27.11 11.21 -13.32
C ASP A 171 -25.65 10.86 -13.61
N PHE A 172 -25.04 10.03 -12.75
CA PHE A 172 -23.72 9.43 -12.99
C PHE A 172 -23.87 7.99 -13.50
N VAL A 173 -24.70 7.81 -14.53
CA VAL A 173 -24.80 6.56 -15.32
C VAL A 173 -24.38 6.85 -16.75
#